data_AF-A0A7S2NLS6-F1
#
_entry.id   AF-A0A7S2NLS6-F1
#
_cell.length_a   1.000
_cell.length_b   1.000
_cell.length_c   1.000
_cell.angle_alpha   90.00
_cell.angle_beta   90.00
_cell.angle_gamma   90.00
#
_symmetry.space_group_name_H-M   'P 1'
#
loop_
_entity.id
_entity.type
_entity.pdbx_description
1 polymer ?
#
loop_
_entity_poly.entity_id
_entity_poly.type
_entity_poly.pdbx_seq_one_letter_code
_entity_poly.pdbx_strand_id
1 'polypeptide(L)'
;MAASSSSAPAEAKDEVYLTVQFEDGAERGLLADIADDDLCDPNYWHFEEVHGRRPRAKVLFPDGIAMYIPEKPSEAEGTLVDEDGDPHGFLREEGGAAAGGGSGLATATPADAPGATAVAAGASPRKRLRGVG
;
A
#
# COMPACT_ATOMS: atom_id res chain seq x y z
N MET A 1 24.12 -37.67 18.59
CA MET A 1 23.08 -36.92 19.32
C MET A 1 23.81 -35.96 20.24
N ALA A 2 23.71 -34.64 20.18
CA ALA A 2 22.79 -33.72 19.51
C ALA A 2 23.59 -32.49 19.02
N ALA A 3 23.19 -31.89 17.91
CA ALA A 3 23.75 -30.60 17.47
C ALA A 3 23.14 -29.49 18.35
N SER A 4 23.97 -28.87 19.18
CA SER A 4 23.61 -27.63 19.87
C SER A 4 23.62 -26.49 18.86
N SER A 5 22.50 -26.27 18.20
CA SER A 5 22.25 -25.01 17.52
C SER A 5 22.00 -23.95 18.60
N SER A 6 23.05 -23.21 18.96
CA SER A 6 22.89 -21.92 19.63
C SER A 6 22.16 -20.99 18.67
N SER A 7 20.84 -20.95 18.78
CA SER A 7 20.04 -19.86 18.23
C SER A 7 20.40 -18.63 19.06
N ALA A 8 21.27 -17.76 18.53
CA ALA A 8 21.54 -16.47 19.12
C ALA A 8 20.23 -15.68 19.22
N PRO A 9 19.98 -14.92 20.29
CA PRO A 9 18.90 -13.95 20.29
C PRO A 9 19.23 -12.95 19.20
N ALA A 10 18.39 -12.87 18.16
CA ALA A 10 18.43 -11.76 17.22
C ALA A 10 18.39 -10.49 18.07
N GLU A 11 19.44 -9.68 17.95
CA GLU A 11 19.49 -8.32 18.47
C GLU A 11 18.13 -7.69 18.19
N ALA A 12 17.42 -7.28 19.25
CA ALA A 12 16.18 -6.53 19.13
C ALA A 12 16.55 -5.16 18.54
N LYS A 13 16.79 -5.14 17.23
CA LYS A 13 16.75 -3.93 16.43
C LYS A 13 15.36 -3.35 16.67
N ASP A 14 15.25 -2.05 16.87
CA ASP A 14 13.97 -1.36 16.99
C ASP A 14 13.10 -1.68 15.76
N GLU A 15 12.33 -2.77 15.85
CA GLU A 15 11.48 -3.28 14.78
C GLU A 15 10.30 -2.33 14.65
N VAL A 16 10.33 -1.55 13.58
CA VAL A 16 9.24 -0.63 13.24
C VAL A 16 8.27 -1.39 12.35
N TYR A 17 7.00 -1.38 12.73
CA TYR A 17 5.91 -1.92 11.92
C TYR A 17 5.12 -0.78 11.30
N LEU A 18 4.60 -1.00 10.10
CA LEU A 18 3.62 -0.13 9.46
C LEU A 18 2.32 -0.90 9.30
N THR A 19 1.22 -0.34 9.79
CA THR A 19 -0.12 -0.76 9.40
C THR A 19 -0.53 0.06 8.18
N VAL A 20 -0.67 -0.59 7.03
CA VAL A 20 -1.00 0.00 5.72
C VAL A 20 -2.46 -0.26 5.40
N GLN A 21 -3.17 0.77 4.96
CA GLN A 21 -4.59 0.74 4.65
C GLN A 21 -4.79 0.42 3.15
N PHE A 22 -5.13 -0.83 2.86
CA PHE A 22 -5.55 -1.29 1.54
C PHE A 22 -7.08 -1.24 1.39
N GLU A 23 -7.58 -1.39 0.16
CA GLU A 23 -9.03 -1.48 -0.08
C GLU A 23 -9.66 -2.71 0.59
N ASP A 24 -8.94 -3.83 0.64
CA ASP A 24 -9.36 -5.08 1.29
C ASP A 24 -9.23 -5.04 2.82
N GLY A 25 -8.47 -4.08 3.36
CA GLY A 25 -8.31 -3.92 4.80
C GLY A 25 -6.95 -3.40 5.23
N ALA A 26 -6.81 -3.22 6.54
CA ALA A 26 -5.57 -2.84 7.17
C ALA A 26 -4.62 -4.04 7.27
N GLU A 27 -3.40 -3.91 6.77
CA GLU A 27 -2.38 -4.95 6.90
C GLU A 27 -1.11 -4.43 7.56
N ARG A 28 -0.56 -5.21 8.48
CA ARG A 28 0.62 -4.84 9.26
C ARG A 28 1.85 -5.53 8.72
N GLY A 29 2.81 -4.74 8.24
CA GLY A 29 4.10 -5.22 7.75
C GLY A 29 5.29 -4.65 8.52
N LEU A 30 6.42 -5.33 8.44
CA LEU A 30 7.68 -4.91 9.02
C LEU A 30 8.39 -3.92 8.09
N LEU A 31 8.72 -2.74 8.60
CA LEU A 31 9.51 -1.76 7.85
C LEU A 31 10.99 -2.16 7.86
N ALA A 32 11.54 -2.40 6.66
CA ALA A 32 12.92 -2.80 6.46
C ALA A 32 13.63 -1.89 5.44
N ASP A 33 14.96 -1.86 5.50
CA ASP A 33 15.77 -1.30 4.41
C ASP A 33 15.76 -2.25 3.20
N ILE A 34 16.03 -1.68 2.03
CA ILE A 34 16.33 -2.46 0.82
C ILE A 34 17.66 -3.19 1.02
N ALA A 35 17.66 -4.50 0.81
CA ALA A 35 18.81 -5.37 0.78
C ALA A 35 19.27 -5.61 -0.66
N ASP A 36 20.50 -6.10 -0.85
CA ASP A 36 21.02 -6.44 -2.18
C ASP A 36 20.15 -7.48 -2.93
N ASP A 37 19.47 -8.37 -2.19
CA ASP A 37 18.58 -9.40 -2.75
C ASP A 37 17.33 -8.80 -3.42
N ASP A 38 16.85 -7.64 -2.92
CA ASP A 38 15.69 -6.94 -3.49
C ASP A 38 15.96 -6.37 -4.88
N LEU A 39 17.23 -6.19 -5.26
CA LEU A 39 17.61 -5.78 -6.60
C LEU A 39 17.28 -6.83 -7.66
N CYS A 40 16.98 -8.06 -7.25
CA CYS A 40 16.49 -9.12 -8.13
C CYS A 40 14.95 -9.18 -8.20
N ASP A 41 14.25 -8.42 -7.36
CA ASP A 41 12.80 -8.42 -7.30
C ASP A 41 12.20 -7.56 -8.44
N PRO A 42 11.22 -8.09 -9.21
CA PRO A 42 10.60 -7.34 -10.29
C PRO A 42 9.85 -6.09 -9.80
N ASN A 43 9.26 -6.11 -8.60
CA ASN A 43 8.51 -4.97 -8.05
C ASN A 43 9.45 -3.82 -7.67
N TYR A 44 10.69 -4.12 -7.28
CA TYR A 44 11.72 -3.09 -7.06
C TYR A 44 11.96 -2.27 -8.33
N TRP A 45 12.10 -2.95 -9.48
CA TRP A 45 12.32 -2.28 -10.76
C TRP A 45 11.06 -1.57 -11.25
N HIS A 46 9.89 -2.17 -11.03
CA HIS A 46 8.62 -1.55 -11.37
C HIS A 46 8.44 -0.20 -10.67
N PHE A 47 8.78 -0.15 -9.37
CA PHE A 47 8.79 1.09 -8.62
C PHE A 47 9.70 2.16 -9.27
N GLU A 48 10.92 1.80 -9.69
CA GLU A 48 11.83 2.75 -10.36
C GLU A 48 11.25 3.26 -11.69
N GLU A 49 10.57 2.41 -12.44
CA GLU A 49 9.91 2.77 -13.71
C GLU A 49 8.71 3.71 -13.51
N VAL A 50 7.85 3.44 -12.52
CA VAL A 50 6.64 4.22 -12.24
C VAL A 50 6.97 5.58 -11.63
N HIS A 51 7.91 5.60 -10.67
CA HIS A 51 8.21 6.80 -9.88
C HIS A 51 9.40 7.61 -10.39
N GLY A 52 10.20 7.05 -11.30
CA GLY A 52 11.44 7.65 -11.79
C GLY A 52 12.53 7.76 -10.72
N ARG A 53 12.43 6.98 -9.63
CA ARG A 53 13.39 6.94 -8.52
C ARG A 53 13.41 5.57 -7.87
N ARG A 54 14.56 5.19 -7.31
CA ARG A 54 14.71 3.93 -6.58
C ARG A 54 14.01 3.94 -5.22
N PRO A 55 13.35 2.85 -4.82
CA PRO A 55 12.82 2.73 -3.47
C PRO A 55 13.98 2.71 -2.46
N ARG A 56 13.69 3.17 -1.23
CA ARG A 56 14.68 3.26 -0.14
C ARG A 56 14.33 2.39 1.05
N ALA A 57 13.10 1.91 1.10
CA ALA A 57 12.65 0.97 2.09
C ALA A 57 11.57 0.07 1.51
N LYS A 58 11.28 -0.99 2.24
CA LYS A 58 10.22 -1.94 1.93
C LYS A 58 9.43 -2.27 3.18
N VAL A 59 8.17 -2.64 2.98
CA VAL A 59 7.27 -3.14 4.01
C VAL A 59 7.07 -4.62 3.74
N LEU A 60 7.53 -5.46 4.66
CA LEU A 60 7.45 -6.92 4.56
C LEU A 60 6.17 -7.40 5.25
N PHE A 61 5.23 -7.90 4.46
CA PHE A 61 3.96 -8.41 4.93
C PHE A 61 4.04 -9.90 5.32
N PRO A 62 3.13 -10.38 6.19
CA PRO A 62 3.14 -11.77 6.67
C PRO A 62 2.84 -12.81 5.60
N ASP A 63 2.26 -12.41 4.47
CA ASP A 63 2.04 -13.23 3.29
C ASP A 63 3.32 -13.48 2.47
N GLY A 64 4.41 -12.78 2.81
CA GLY A 64 5.70 -12.84 2.13
C GLY A 64 5.84 -11.85 0.99
N ILE A 65 4.86 -10.98 0.75
CA ILE A 65 4.92 -9.90 -0.23
C ILE A 65 5.67 -8.71 0.38
N ALA A 66 6.42 -7.99 -0.46
CA ALA A 66 7.11 -6.77 -0.10
C ALA A 66 6.54 -5.60 -0.90
N MET A 67 6.07 -4.56 -0.21
CA MET A 67 5.70 -3.29 -0.85
C MET A 67 6.86 -2.32 -0.76
N TYR A 68 7.25 -1.76 -1.91
CA TYR A 68 8.39 -0.85 -2.00
C TYR A 68 7.94 0.60 -1.80
N ILE A 69 8.71 1.37 -1.03
CA ILE A 69 8.40 2.76 -0.72
C ILE A 69 9.60 3.68 -0.96
N PRO A 70 9.36 4.96 -1.31
CA PRO A 70 10.42 5.86 -1.74
C PRO A 70 11.34 6.29 -0.60
N GLU A 71 10.84 6.30 0.64
CA GLU A 71 11.59 6.67 1.84
C GLU A 71 10.98 6.02 3.08
N LYS A 72 11.79 5.90 4.15
CA LYS A 72 11.28 5.44 5.44
C LYS A 72 10.45 6.54 6.09
N PRO A 73 9.17 6.30 6.41
CA PRO A 73 8.37 7.29 7.11
C PRO A 73 8.94 7.53 8.51
N SER A 74 9.14 8.81 8.84
CA SER A 74 9.54 9.25 10.18
C SER A 74 8.33 9.64 11.02
N GLU A 75 7.20 9.91 10.37
CA GLU A 75 5.94 10.32 10.99
C GLU A 75 5.18 9.12 11.56
N ALA A 76 4.29 9.39 12.53
CA ALA A 76 3.46 8.37 13.17
C ALA A 76 2.34 7.86 12.25
N GLU A 77 1.88 8.68 11.31
CA GLU A 77 0.87 8.34 10.31
C GLU A 77 1.06 9.19 9.06
N GLY A 78 0.51 8.75 7.93
CA GLY A 78 0.60 9.51 6.69
C GLY A 78 0.08 8.73 5.48
N THR A 79 0.52 9.13 4.30
CA THR A 79 0.24 8.43 3.05
C THR A 79 1.55 7.99 2.41
N LEU A 80 1.63 6.72 2.02
CA LEU A 80 2.69 6.16 1.21
C LEU A 80 2.14 5.85 -0.18
N VAL A 81 3.02 5.72 -1.16
CA VAL A 81 2.66 5.32 -2.52
C VAL A 81 3.42 4.05 -2.83
N ASP A 82 2.71 3.03 -3.31
CA ASP A 82 3.24 1.70 -3.61
C ASP A 82 4.00 1.63 -4.94
N GLU A 83 4.38 0.43 -5.38
CA GLU A 83 5.05 0.19 -6.67
C GLU A 83 4.23 0.57 -7.90
N ASP A 84 2.90 0.49 -7.84
CA ASP A 84 1.99 0.77 -8.95
C ASP A 84 1.62 2.27 -9.03
N GLY A 85 1.93 3.03 -7.99
CA GLY A 85 1.63 4.46 -7.90
C GLY A 85 0.35 4.77 -7.11
N ASP A 86 -0.20 3.77 -6.42
CA ASP A 86 -1.42 3.89 -5.64
C ASP A 86 -1.14 4.39 -4.22
N PRO A 87 -1.91 5.38 -3.74
CA PRO A 87 -1.71 5.95 -2.41
C PRO A 87 -2.41 5.12 -1.33
N HIS A 88 -1.65 4.71 -0.32
CA HIS A 88 -2.17 4.02 0.87
C HIS A 88 -1.92 4.83 2.14
N GLY A 89 -2.91 4.87 3.03
CA GLY A 89 -2.71 5.40 4.38
C GLY A 89 -1.81 4.46 5.18
N PHE A 90 -0.97 5.00 6.06
CA PHE A 90 -0.19 4.18 6.98
C PHE A 90 -0.21 4.71 8.41
N LEU A 91 0.00 3.79 9.36
CA LEU A 91 0.24 4.07 10.77
C LEU A 91 1.55 3.37 11.19
N ARG A 92 2.51 4.14 11.70
CA ARG A 92 3.81 3.65 12.19
C ARG A 92 3.69 3.23 13.66
N GLU A 93 4.06 1.98 13.92
CA GLU A 93 4.08 1.38 15.24
C GLU A 93 5.54 1.04 15.62
N GLU A 94 6.06 1.68 16.66
CA GLU A 94 7.33 1.27 17.28
C GLU A 94 7.11 -0.04 18.03
N GLY A 95 8.08 -0.97 17.93
CA GLY A 95 8.05 -2.33 18.46
C GLY A 95 7.66 -2.45 19.93
N GLY A 96 6.36 -2.41 20.18
CA GLY A 96 5.68 -2.78 21.41
C GLY A 96 4.44 -3.56 21.00
N ALA A 97 4.40 -4.84 21.38
CA ALA A 97 3.35 -5.82 21.08
C ALA A 97 1.95 -5.22 20.82
N ALA A 98 1.45 -5.44 19.61
CA ALA A 98 0.06 -5.41 19.16
C ALA A 98 -0.95 -4.88 20.18
N ALA A 99 -1.25 -3.58 20.12
CA ALA A 99 -2.49 -3.05 20.67
C ALA A 99 -3.59 -3.20 19.61
N GLY A 100 -4.31 -4.32 19.67
CA GLY A 100 -5.56 -4.48 18.93
C GLY A 100 -6.49 -3.29 19.18
N GLY A 101 -7.03 -2.73 18.10
CA GLY A 101 -7.75 -1.46 18.16
C GLY A 101 -8.75 -1.22 17.04
N GLY A 102 -9.56 -2.24 16.70
CA GLY A 102 -10.93 -2.02 16.21
C GLY A 102 -11.13 -1.64 14.75
N SER A 103 -11.44 -2.65 13.93
CA SER A 103 -12.34 -2.50 12.79
C SER A 103 -13.66 -1.89 13.24
N GLY A 104 -13.84 -0.60 12.99
CA GLY A 104 -15.15 0.03 12.89
C GLY A 104 -15.78 -0.37 11.57
N LEU A 105 -16.35 -1.58 11.51
CA LEU A 105 -17.20 -2.05 10.45
C LEU A 105 -18.45 -1.15 10.41
N ALA A 106 -18.46 -0.12 9.56
CA ALA A 106 -19.68 0.59 9.23
C ALA A 106 -20.47 -0.27 8.22
N THR A 107 -21.16 -1.28 8.75
CA THR A 107 -22.26 -1.95 8.04
C THR A 107 -23.38 -0.94 7.82
N ALA A 108 -23.41 -0.30 6.66
CA ALA A 108 -24.59 0.39 6.18
C ALA A 108 -25.30 -0.49 5.16
N THR A 109 -26.29 -1.21 5.67
CA THR A 109 -27.34 -2.00 5.00
C THR A 109 -27.83 -1.38 3.68
N PRO A 110 -28.02 -2.18 2.60
CA PRO A 110 -28.76 -1.72 1.43
C PRO A 110 -30.25 -1.63 1.75
N ALA A 111 -30.78 -0.40 1.85
CA ALA A 111 -32.21 -0.15 1.87
C ALA A 111 -32.69 0.23 0.47
N ASP A 112 -33.42 -0.72 -0.11
CA ASP A 112 -34.37 -0.61 -1.22
C ASP A 112 -35.05 0.77 -1.32
N ALA A 113 -34.95 1.39 -2.49
CA ALA A 113 -35.84 2.47 -2.91
C ALA A 113 -36.17 2.32 -4.41
N PRO A 114 -37.41 1.92 -4.77
CA PRO A 114 -37.84 1.95 -6.15
C PRO A 114 -38.31 3.36 -6.53
N GLY A 115 -37.76 3.88 -7.63
CA GLY A 115 -38.42 4.95 -8.40
C GLY A 115 -37.57 6.17 -8.69
N ALA A 116 -36.94 6.20 -9.86
CA ALA A 116 -36.77 7.44 -10.61
C ALA A 116 -36.63 7.11 -12.11
N THR A 117 -37.69 7.48 -12.82
CA THR A 117 -37.88 7.43 -14.27
C THR A 117 -36.73 8.06 -15.05
N ALA A 118 -36.29 7.35 -16.08
CA ALA A 118 -35.45 7.87 -17.15
C ALA A 118 -36.18 8.99 -17.92
N VAL A 119 -35.49 10.11 -18.15
CA VAL A 119 -35.72 10.97 -19.32
C VAL A 119 -34.38 11.44 -19.88
N ALA A 120 -34.09 10.97 -21.08
CA ALA A 120 -32.96 11.37 -21.90
C ALA A 120 -33.29 12.67 -22.65
N ALA A 121 -32.43 13.68 -22.58
CA ALA A 121 -32.29 14.73 -23.59
C ALA A 121 -31.05 15.60 -23.29
N GLY A 122 -30.14 15.73 -24.25
CA GLY A 122 -28.98 16.64 -24.16
C GLY A 122 -27.80 16.14 -24.98
N ALA A 123 -27.94 16.07 -26.31
CA ALA A 123 -27.43 17.10 -27.21
C ALA A 123 -25.92 17.37 -27.05
N SER A 124 -25.13 16.92 -28.02
CA SER A 124 -23.84 17.53 -28.33
C SER A 124 -23.56 17.56 -29.85
N PRO A 125 -22.90 18.63 -30.33
CA PRO A 125 -23.06 19.14 -31.69
C PRO A 125 -22.15 18.48 -32.73
N ARG A 126 -22.67 18.42 -33.97
CA ARG A 126 -21.92 18.01 -35.18
C ARG A 126 -20.89 19.08 -35.55
N LYS A 127 -19.59 18.74 -35.45
CA LYS A 127 -18.50 19.48 -36.11
C LYS A 127 -18.74 19.49 -37.62
N ARG A 128 -19.02 20.67 -38.19
CA ARG A 128 -18.97 20.92 -39.64
C ARG A 128 -17.51 21.14 -40.04
N LEU A 129 -16.93 20.17 -40.74
CA LEU A 129 -15.71 20.34 -41.50
C LEU A 129 -16.08 21.02 -42.83
N ARG A 130 -15.68 22.28 -43.02
CA ARG A 130 -15.57 22.93 -44.32
C ARG A 130 -14.28 23.74 -44.34
N GLY A 131 -13.34 23.28 -45.16
CA GLY A 131 -12.16 24.03 -45.57
C GLY A 131 -11.78 23.52 -46.95
N VAL A 132 -12.31 24.18 -47.98
CA VAL A 132 -11.82 24.09 -49.36
C VAL A 132 -11.31 25.51 -49.64
N GLY A 133 -10.00 25.61 -49.86
CA GLY A 133 -9.29 26.75 -50.38
C GLY A 133 -8.16 26.20 -51.22
#